data_AF-A0A1F4QYF9-F1
#
_entry.id   AF-A0A1F4QYF9-F1
#
_cell.length_a   1.000
_cell.length_b   1.000
_cell.length_c   1.000
_cell.angle_alpha   90.00
_cell.angle_beta   90.00
_cell.angle_gamma   90.00
#
_symmetry.space_group_name_H-M   'P 1'
#
loop_
_entity.id
_entity.type
_entity.pdbx_description
1 polymer ?
#
loop_
_entity_poly.entity_id
_entity_poly.type
_entity_poly.pdbx_seq_one_letter_code
_entity_poly.pdbx_strand_id
1 'polypeptide(L)'
;MTASRIETLKQMLVQEPKDGTLHYMLGNEYFKGQMYDEAVAAFRQYLRLSDDEGAVYRLMAQSLEGLGRVEEARQAYRDGLAAATRHGHQPMVEEYTRALKDLE
;
A
#
# COMPACT_ATOMS: atom_id res chain seq x y z
N MET A 1 -4.45 5.89 29.71
CA MET A 1 -3.68 5.30 28.61
C MET A 1 -4.24 5.85 27.32
N THR A 2 -3.44 6.54 26.52
CA THR A 2 -3.86 6.97 25.17
C THR A 2 -3.87 5.74 24.27
N ALA A 3 -4.97 5.51 23.55
CA ALA A 3 -5.05 4.47 22.54
C ALA A 3 -3.93 4.68 21.51
N SER A 4 -3.35 3.59 21.00
CA SER A 4 -2.37 3.66 19.92
C SER A 4 -2.99 4.31 18.68
N ARG A 5 -2.13 4.81 17.77
CA ARG A 5 -2.61 5.39 16.50
C ARG A 5 -3.45 4.39 15.71
N ILE A 6 -3.04 3.12 15.69
CA ILE A 6 -3.76 2.01 15.06
C ILE A 6 -5.14 1.83 15.66
N GLU A 7 -5.26 1.79 16.99
CA GLU A 7 -6.56 1.62 17.65
C GLU A 7 -7.51 2.79 17.37
N THR A 8 -6.98 4.02 17.39
CA THR A 8 -7.76 5.22 17.05
C THR A 8 -8.29 5.13 15.62
N LEU A 9 -7.44 4.77 14.65
CA LEU A 9 -7.85 4.64 13.24
C LEU A 9 -8.87 3.51 13.04
N LYS A 10 -8.72 2.38 13.75
CA LYS A 10 -9.72 1.29 13.71
C LYS A 10 -11.07 1.72 14.26
N GLN A 11 -11.11 2.51 15.33
CA GLN A 11 -12.37 3.05 15.87
C GLN A 11 -13.04 4.01 14.88
N MET A 12 -12.27 4.86 14.18
CA MET A 12 -12.81 5.74 13.14
C MET A 12 -13.40 4.92 11.98
N LEU A 13 -12.73 3.85 11.55
CA LEU A 13 -13.23 2.94 10.51
C LEU A 13 -14.50 2.17 10.91
N VAL A 14 -14.81 2.01 12.20
CA VAL A 14 -16.10 1.45 12.62
C VAL A 14 -17.24 2.40 12.22
N GLN A 15 -17.01 3.71 12.31
CA GLN A 15 -18.01 4.72 11.94
C GLN A 15 -18.01 5.00 10.43
N GLU A 16 -16.83 4.97 9.80
CA GLU A 16 -16.62 5.33 8.40
C GLU A 16 -15.87 4.23 7.64
N PRO A 17 -16.47 3.03 7.46
CA PRO A 17 -15.76 1.85 6.94
C PRO A 17 -15.28 1.96 5.49
N LYS A 18 -15.80 2.96 4.75
CA LYS A 18 -15.49 3.21 3.34
C LYS A 18 -14.60 4.43 3.12
N ASP A 19 -14.05 5.03 4.17
CA ASP A 19 -13.06 6.09 4.01
C ASP A 19 -11.72 5.47 3.58
N GLY A 20 -11.36 5.66 2.31
CA GLY A 20 -10.08 5.22 1.78
C GLY A 20 -8.90 5.84 2.54
N THR A 21 -8.97 7.11 2.91
CA THR A 21 -7.90 7.81 3.63
C THR A 21 -7.59 7.12 4.95
N LEU A 22 -8.61 6.70 5.69
CA LEU A 22 -8.42 5.96 6.94
C LEU A 22 -7.76 4.60 6.71
N HIS A 23 -8.12 3.87 5.64
CA HIS A 23 -7.45 2.62 5.26
C HIS A 23 -5.98 2.85 4.87
N TYR A 24 -5.67 3.90 4.12
CA TYR A 24 -4.29 4.28 3.79
C TYR A 24 -3.48 4.59 5.04
N MET A 25 -4.02 5.43 5.93
CA MET A 25 -3.35 5.80 7.18
C MET A 25 -3.10 4.58 8.06
N LEU A 26 -4.09 3.68 8.16
CA LEU A 26 -3.97 2.44 8.92
C LEU A 26 -2.88 1.53 8.33
N GLY A 27 -2.86 1.36 7.00
CA GLY A 27 -1.83 0.59 6.31
C GLY A 27 -0.43 1.15 6.52
N ASN A 28 -0.27 2.48 6.52
CA ASN A 28 1.01 3.12 6.77
C ASN A 28 1.51 2.89 8.21
N GLU A 29 0.62 2.94 9.20
CA GLU A 29 1.00 2.64 10.58
C GLU A 29 1.37 1.16 10.78
N TYR A 30 0.66 0.24 10.12
CA TYR A 30 1.04 -1.18 10.09
C TYR A 30 2.40 -1.40 9.42
N PHE A 31 2.65 -0.73 8.28
CA PHE A 31 3.93 -0.81 7.58
C PHE A 31 5.10 -0.35 8.45
N LYS A 32 4.97 0.79 9.14
CA LYS A 32 5.98 1.30 10.09
C LYS A 32 6.21 0.34 11.25
N GLY A 33 5.17 -0.34 11.70
CA GLY A 33 5.24 -1.38 12.73
C GLY A 33 5.74 -2.74 12.23
N GLN A 34 6.11 -2.86 10.95
CA GLN A 34 6.47 -4.12 10.29
C GLN A 34 5.37 -5.20 10.36
N MET A 35 4.12 -4.78 10.58
CA MET A 35 2.93 -5.62 10.56
C MET A 35 2.47 -5.77 9.11
N TYR A 36 3.28 -6.45 8.32
CA TYR A 36 3.18 -6.39 6.86
C TYR A 36 1.89 -7.02 6.30
N ASP A 37 1.37 -8.09 6.92
CA ASP A 37 0.11 -8.69 6.46
C ASP A 37 -1.08 -7.72 6.65
N GLU A 38 -1.15 -7.05 7.79
CA GLU A 38 -2.18 -6.04 8.06
C GLU A 38 -2.00 -4.80 7.17
N ALA A 39 -0.76 -4.40 6.88
CA ALA A 39 -0.48 -3.31 5.95
C ALA A 39 -1.03 -3.62 4.55
N VAL A 40 -0.73 -4.81 4.02
CA VAL A 40 -1.25 -5.27 2.72
C VAL A 40 -2.77 -5.29 2.71
N ALA A 41 -3.41 -5.80 3.77
CA ALA A 41 -4.87 -5.84 3.86
C ALA A 41 -5.49 -4.43 3.81
N ALA A 42 -4.92 -3.48 4.56
CA ALA A 42 -5.38 -2.10 4.61
C ALA A 42 -5.15 -1.37 3.27
N PHE A 43 -3.98 -1.53 2.65
CA PHE A 43 -3.70 -0.97 1.31
C PHE A 43 -4.63 -1.54 0.24
N ARG A 44 -4.97 -2.83 0.29
CA ARG A 44 -5.98 -3.42 -0.60
C ARG A 44 -7.37 -2.82 -0.39
N GLN A 45 -7.76 -2.45 0.83
CA GLN A 45 -9.01 -1.73 1.07
C GLN A 45 -8.97 -0.33 0.47
N TYR A 46 -7.87 0.41 0.67
CA TYR A 46 -7.68 1.72 0.06
C TYR A 46 -7.82 1.67 -1.46
N LEU A 47 -7.11 0.75 -2.13
CA LEU A 47 -7.15 0.58 -3.58
C LEU A 47 -8.52 0.16 -4.13
N ARG A 48 -9.44 -0.35 -3.29
CA ARG A 48 -10.84 -0.60 -3.67
C ARG A 48 -11.71 0.66 -3.62
N LEU A 49 -11.31 1.66 -2.85
CA LEU A 49 -12.11 2.84 -2.51
C LEU A 49 -11.57 4.10 -3.19
N SER A 50 -10.32 4.10 -3.64
CA SER A 50 -9.61 5.28 -4.13
C SER A 50 -8.80 4.96 -5.38
N ASP A 51 -8.71 5.93 -6.29
CA ASP A 51 -7.84 5.87 -7.45
C ASP A 51 -6.44 6.35 -7.05
N ASP A 52 -5.51 5.42 -6.86
CA ASP A 52 -4.13 5.70 -6.44
C ASP A 52 -3.24 5.95 -7.65
N GLU A 53 -2.39 6.97 -7.55
CA GLU A 53 -1.45 7.38 -8.61
C GLU A 53 -0.21 6.47 -8.71
N GLY A 54 -0.09 5.47 -7.84
CA GLY A 54 1.01 4.51 -7.82
C GLY A 54 1.66 4.35 -6.44
N ALA A 55 1.54 5.32 -5.55
CA ALA A 55 2.27 5.36 -4.28
C ALA A 55 1.93 4.21 -3.32
N VAL A 56 0.65 3.82 -3.24
CA VAL A 56 0.24 2.74 -2.33
C VAL A 56 0.66 1.37 -2.85
N TYR A 57 0.74 1.19 -4.17
CA TYR A 57 1.28 -0.03 -4.75
C TYR A 57 2.71 -0.31 -4.31
N ARG A 58 3.56 0.72 -4.19
CA ARG A 58 4.92 0.58 -3.65
C ARG A 58 4.93 0.12 -2.20
N LEU A 59 4.12 0.75 -1.34
CA LEU A 59 4.05 0.36 0.08
C LEU A 59 3.52 -1.06 0.24
N MET A 60 2.54 -1.45 -0.59
CA MET A 60 2.03 -2.82 -0.62
C MET A 60 3.10 -3.80 -1.10
N ALA A 61 3.85 -3.47 -2.16
CA ALA A 61 4.93 -4.30 -2.67
C ALA A 61 6.06 -4.50 -1.65
N GLN A 62 6.52 -3.42 -1.01
CA GLN A 62 7.53 -3.49 0.05
C GLN A 62 7.07 -4.31 1.26
N SER A 63 5.78 -4.23 1.62
CA SER A 63 5.20 -5.08 2.65
C SER A 63 5.23 -6.56 2.25
N LEU A 64 4.91 -6.86 0.98
CA LEU A 64 4.94 -8.22 0.43
C LEU A 64 6.37 -8.77 0.34
N GLU A 65 7.36 -7.96 0.01
CA GLU A 65 8.78 -8.31 0.07
C GLU A 65 9.21 -8.65 1.50
N GLY A 66 8.79 -7.84 2.49
CA GLY A 66 9.03 -8.10 3.91
C GLY A 66 8.41 -9.42 4.42
N LEU A 67 7.36 -9.90 3.76
CA LEU A 67 6.73 -11.21 4.01
C LEU A 67 7.37 -12.36 3.20
N GLY A 68 8.32 -12.08 2.31
CA GLY A 68 8.88 -13.06 1.37
C GLY A 68 7.91 -13.47 0.25
N ARG A 69 6.80 -12.74 0.06
CA ARG A 69 5.77 -12.99 -0.96
C ARG A 69 6.15 -12.31 -2.28
N VAL A 70 7.30 -12.69 -2.82
CA VAL A 70 7.97 -12.03 -3.96
C VAL A 70 7.08 -11.92 -5.20
N GLU A 71 6.35 -12.96 -5.57
CA GLU A 71 5.47 -12.92 -6.74
C GLU A 71 4.31 -11.92 -6.60
N GLU A 72 3.75 -11.79 -5.39
CA GLU A 72 2.72 -10.79 -5.13
C GLU A 72 3.30 -9.38 -5.11
N ALA A 73 4.52 -9.20 -4.58
CA ALA A 73 5.23 -7.92 -4.64
C ALA A 73 5.47 -7.48 -6.09
N ARG A 74 5.92 -8.41 -6.94
CA ARG A 74 6.10 -8.18 -8.38
C ARG A 74 4.79 -7.75 -9.04
N GLN A 75 3.67 -8.40 -8.70
CA GLN A 75 2.37 -7.98 -9.22
C GLN A 75 1.99 -6.57 -8.75
N ALA A 76 2.20 -6.26 -7.47
CA ALA A 76 1.94 -4.93 -6.92
C ALA A 76 2.75 -3.83 -7.64
N TYR A 77 4.04 -4.07 -7.91
CA TYR A 77 4.85 -3.13 -8.69
C TYR A 77 4.37 -2.96 -10.14
N ARG A 78 3.87 -4.03 -10.79
CA ARG A 78 3.27 -3.94 -12.13
C ARG A 78 2.00 -3.10 -12.14
N ASP A 79 1.14 -3.29 -11.15
CA ASP A 79 -0.10 -2.52 -11.02
C ASP A 79 0.22 -1.04 -10.73
N GLY A 80 1.20 -0.77 -9.86
CA GLY A 80 1.72 0.56 -9.60
C GLY A 80 2.34 1.24 -10.83
N LEU A 81 3.07 0.48 -11.66
CA LEU A 81 3.62 0.96 -12.93
C LEU A 81 2.52 1.36 -13.91
N ALA A 82 1.46 0.56 -14.01
CA ALA A 82 0.32 0.88 -14.85
C ALA A 82 -0.41 2.15 -14.36
N ALA A 83 -0.60 2.28 -13.05
CA ALA A 83 -1.19 3.48 -12.43
C ALA A 83 -0.31 4.72 -12.68
N ALA A 84 0.98 4.66 -12.35
CA ALA A 84 1.91 5.78 -12.55
C ALA A 84 1.97 6.22 -14.02
N THR A 85 1.98 5.27 -14.96
CA THR A 85 1.96 5.55 -16.40
C THR A 85 0.68 6.26 -16.81
N ARG A 86 -0.48 5.78 -16.34
CA ARG A 86 -1.79 6.36 -16.65
C ARG A 86 -1.92 7.81 -16.17
N HIS A 87 -1.31 8.13 -15.02
CA HIS A 87 -1.36 9.47 -14.42
C HIS A 87 -0.15 10.36 -14.79
N GLY A 88 0.81 9.85 -15.57
CA GLY A 88 1.96 10.62 -16.06
C GLY A 88 3.09 10.82 -15.03
N HIS A 89 3.18 9.99 -13.99
CA HIS A 89 4.24 10.05 -12.98
C HIS A 89 5.51 9.34 -13.44
N GLN A 90 6.20 9.94 -14.42
CA GLN A 90 7.41 9.38 -15.03
C GLN A 90 8.49 8.91 -14.02
N PRO A 91 8.79 9.64 -12.92
CA PRO A 91 9.75 9.15 -11.93
C PRO A 91 9.34 7.83 -11.26
N MET A 92 8.05 7.63 -10.99
CA MET A 92 7.54 6.37 -10.42
C MET A 92 7.58 5.23 -11.45
N VAL A 93 7.35 5.53 -12.73
CA VAL A 93 7.50 4.55 -13.82
C VAL A 93 8.92 4.00 -13.86
N GLU A 94 9.93 4.87 -13.77
CA GLU A 94 11.34 4.48 -13.75
C GLU A 94 11.69 3.69 -12.48
N GLU A 95 11.19 4.12 -11.32
CA GLU A 95 11.37 3.43 -10.04
C GLU A 95 10.81 2.00 -10.09
N TYR A 96 9.56 1.83 -10.52
CA TYR A 96 8.91 0.51 -10.57
C TYR A 96 9.50 -0.39 -11.65
N THR A 97 9.95 0.17 -12.78
CA THR A 97 10.69 -0.59 -13.79
C THR A 97 12.00 -1.15 -13.23
N ARG A 98 12.69 -0.39 -12.37
CA ARG A 98 13.91 -0.87 -11.69
C ARG A 98 13.58 -1.93 -10.65
N ALA A 99 12.62 -1.66 -9.76
CA ALA A 99 12.21 -2.61 -8.73
C ALA A 99 11.79 -3.96 -9.31
N LEU A 100 11.08 -3.97 -10.44
CA LEU A 100 10.69 -5.19 -11.13
C LEU A 100 11.88 -6.01 -11.63
N LYS A 101 12.94 -5.36 -12.13
CA LYS A 101 14.18 -6.03 -12.56
C LYS A 101 14.97 -6.61 -11.40
N ASP A 102 14.99 -5.91 -10.27
CA ASP A 102 15.69 -6.39 -9.06
C ASP A 102 15.00 -7.62 -8.45
N LEU A 103 13.73 -7.86 -8.80
CA LEU A 103 12.93 -9.01 -8.40
C LEU A 103 12.94 -10.17 -9.41
N GLU A 104 13.67 -10.07 -10.54
CA GLU A 104 13.83 -11.16 -11.54
C GLU A 104 14.84 -12.23 -11.09
#